data_AF-A0A952FLT4-F1
#
_entry.id   AF-A0A952FLT4-F1
#
_cell.length_a   1.000
_cell.length_b   1.000
_cell.length_c   1.000
_cell.angle_alpha   90.00
_cell.angle_beta   90.00
_cell.angle_gamma   90.00
#
_symmetry.space_group_name_H-M   'P 1'
#
loop_
_entity.id
_entity.type
_entity.pdbx_description
1 polymer ?
#
loop_
_entity_poly.entity_id
_entity_poly.type
_entity_poly.pdbx_seq_one_letter_code
_entity_poly.pdbx_strand_id
1 'polypeptide(L)'
;LDPTRFPAERGPEIAAIFGEIVRTSVQGLIEALNARSALKNEFRIERTSIQPRNNNPLKFSATPAEAIAAILNPPLPAFAKGADAIAEGFRDLHEHQIGTVGGMEQALRHLLDSLSPAAIEAGTGTGGLGGVLPGGRKAKLWDAYVAQHRRTAETASNNIREVFGPSFAEGYGRLKDRI
;
A
#
# COMPACT_ATOMS: atom_id res chain seq x y z
N LEU A 1 0.56 -7.33 32.43
CA LEU A 1 -0.13 -8.55 32.90
C LEU A 1 -0.10 -8.56 34.41
N ASP A 2 -1.21 -8.88 35.05
CA ASP A 2 -1.29 -8.95 36.51
C ASP A 2 -0.64 -10.26 37.01
N PRO A 3 0.49 -10.19 37.74
CA PRO A 3 1.23 -11.38 38.17
C PRO A 3 0.44 -12.25 39.16
N THR A 4 -0.57 -11.70 39.84
CA THR A 4 -1.39 -12.47 40.80
C THR A 4 -2.28 -13.51 40.11
N ARG A 5 -2.48 -13.39 38.79
CA ARG A 5 -3.21 -14.36 37.97
C ARG A 5 -2.33 -15.52 37.48
N PHE A 6 -1.03 -15.51 37.79
CA PHE A 6 -0.04 -16.44 37.27
C PHE A 6 0.81 -17.03 38.40
N PRO A 7 0.41 -18.17 38.99
CA PRO A 7 1.16 -18.82 40.05
C PRO A 7 2.60 -19.11 39.63
N ALA A 8 3.56 -18.87 40.53
CA ALA A 8 4.99 -19.00 40.23
C ALA A 8 5.38 -20.43 39.83
N GLU A 9 4.71 -21.46 40.38
CA GLU A 9 4.94 -22.86 39.99
C GLU A 9 4.67 -23.15 38.50
N ARG A 10 3.82 -22.35 37.84
CA ARG A 10 3.51 -22.46 36.42
C ARG A 10 4.43 -21.62 35.53
N GLY A 11 5.44 -20.97 36.09
CA GLY A 11 6.36 -20.09 35.38
C GLY A 11 6.90 -20.68 34.06
N PRO A 12 7.44 -21.92 34.04
CA PRO A 12 7.94 -22.55 32.82
C PRO A 12 6.86 -22.82 31.76
N GLU A 13 5.69 -23.30 32.17
CA GLU A 13 4.55 -23.56 31.28
C GLU A 13 4.04 -22.25 30.66
N ILE A 14 3.87 -21.22 31.49
CA ILE A 14 3.44 -19.89 31.07
C ILE A 14 4.46 -19.28 30.10
N ALA A 15 5.76 -19.40 30.39
CA ALA A 15 6.81 -18.91 29.50
C ALA A 15 6.78 -19.61 28.12
N ALA A 16 6.51 -20.92 28.08
CA ALA A 16 6.36 -21.66 26.82
C ALA A 16 5.16 -21.15 26.02
N ILE A 17 3.99 -20.98 26.66
CA ILE A 17 2.78 -20.42 26.02
C ILE A 17 3.04 -19.00 25.50
N PHE A 18 3.70 -18.14 26.28
CA PHE A 18 4.10 -16.80 25.83
C PHE A 18 5.03 -16.87 24.62
N GLY A 19 5.99 -17.80 24.61
CA GLY A 19 6.87 -18.03 23.47
C GLY A 19 6.10 -18.38 22.20
N GLU A 20 5.09 -19.25 22.30
CA GLU A 20 4.23 -19.63 21.17
C GLU A 20 3.36 -18.47 20.66
N ILE A 21 2.75 -17.71 21.58
CA ILE A 21 1.95 -16.51 21.26
C ILE A 21 2.81 -15.48 20.56
N VAL A 22 4.00 -15.17 21.11
CA VAL A 22 4.94 -14.21 20.54
C VAL A 22 5.40 -14.67 19.16
N ARG A 23 5.78 -15.95 19.01
CA ARG A 23 6.22 -16.49 17.73
C ARG A 23 5.15 -16.37 16.65
N THR A 24 3.93 -16.76 16.98
CA THR A 24 2.78 -16.70 16.06
C THR A 24 2.46 -15.25 15.67
N SER A 25 2.47 -14.35 16.65
CA SER A 25 2.19 -12.92 16.42
C SER A 25 3.25 -12.26 15.55
N VAL A 26 4.53 -12.55 15.81
CA VAL A 26 5.66 -12.00 15.04
C VAL A 26 5.66 -12.54 13.61
N GLN A 27 5.39 -13.83 13.41
CA GLN A 27 5.23 -14.41 12.07
C GLN A 27 4.14 -13.68 11.28
N GLY A 28 2.94 -13.54 11.85
CA GLY A 28 1.84 -12.85 11.17
C GLY A 28 2.15 -11.38 10.88
N LEU A 29 2.85 -10.68 11.78
CA LEU A 29 3.30 -9.31 11.55
C LEU A 29 4.32 -9.22 10.41
N ILE A 30 5.30 -10.11 10.36
CA ILE A 30 6.29 -10.16 9.26
C ILE A 30 5.59 -10.41 7.91
N GLU A 31 4.67 -11.38 7.85
CA GLU A 31 3.88 -11.68 6.65
C GLU A 31 3.08 -10.46 6.17
N ALA A 32 2.40 -9.77 7.08
CA ALA A 32 1.67 -8.55 6.77
C ALA A 32 2.61 -7.43 6.27
N LEU A 33 3.80 -7.28 6.88
CA LEU A 33 4.77 -6.28 6.45
C LEU A 33 5.34 -6.60 5.05
N ASN A 34 5.52 -7.89 4.75
CA ASN A 34 5.95 -8.36 3.43
C ASN A 34 4.87 -8.14 2.37
N ALA A 35 3.61 -8.43 2.69
CA ALA A 35 2.48 -8.17 1.81
C ALA A 35 2.36 -6.67 1.47
N ARG A 36 2.49 -5.78 2.48
CA ARG A 36 2.61 -4.33 2.26
C ARG A 36 3.73 -4.00 1.29
N SER A 37 4.92 -4.55 1.52
CA SER A 37 6.11 -4.23 0.72
C SER A 37 5.94 -4.68 -0.74
N ALA A 38 5.34 -5.86 -0.95
CA ALA A 38 4.98 -6.35 -2.28
C ALA A 38 4.01 -5.40 -2.99
N LEU A 39 2.96 -4.94 -2.31
CA LEU A 39 1.99 -4.02 -2.88
C LEU A 39 2.59 -2.63 -3.18
N LYS A 40 3.45 -2.10 -2.31
CA LYS A 40 4.17 -0.85 -2.60
C LYS A 40 5.06 -0.98 -3.83
N ASN A 41 5.77 -2.11 -3.96
CA ASN A 41 6.61 -2.38 -5.14
C ASN A 41 5.78 -2.50 -6.42
N GLU A 42 4.63 -3.16 -6.34
CA GLU A 42 3.67 -3.30 -7.43
C GLU A 42 3.34 -1.94 -8.05
N PHE A 43 3.01 -0.96 -7.20
CA PHE A 43 2.61 0.39 -7.60
C PHE A 43 3.75 1.42 -7.61
N ARG A 44 5.01 0.98 -7.50
CA ARG A 44 6.22 1.84 -7.46
C ARG A 44 6.15 2.98 -6.42
N ILE A 45 5.48 2.74 -5.29
CA ILE A 45 5.46 3.66 -4.17
C ILE A 45 6.81 3.57 -3.45
N GLU A 46 7.41 4.72 -3.11
CA GLU A 46 8.74 4.80 -2.49
C GLU A 46 8.98 3.74 -1.41
N ARG A 47 10.11 3.05 -1.51
CA ARG A 47 10.48 1.96 -0.60
C ARG A 47 11.12 2.54 0.66
N THR A 48 10.84 1.92 1.81
CA THR A 48 11.64 2.14 3.01
C THR A 48 13.05 1.59 2.77
N SER A 49 14.03 2.49 2.69
CA SER A 49 15.45 2.14 2.60
C SER A 49 16.01 1.77 3.97
N ILE A 50 16.99 0.86 4.00
CA ILE A 50 17.80 0.60 5.20
C ILE A 50 18.42 1.92 5.64
N GLN A 51 18.23 2.27 6.91
CA GLN A 51 18.80 3.49 7.47
C GLN A 51 20.07 3.15 8.27
N PRO A 52 21.00 4.11 8.43
CA PRO A 52 22.19 3.91 9.26
C PRO A 52 21.89 3.53 10.72
N ARG A 53 20.70 3.87 11.22
CA ARG A 53 20.21 3.58 12.58
C ARG A 53 18.68 3.37 12.58
N ASN A 54 18.18 2.79 13.67
CA ASN A 54 16.75 2.55 13.93
C ASN A 54 16.03 1.63 12.91
N ASN A 55 16.72 0.61 12.42
CA ASN A 55 16.12 -0.42 11.58
C ASN A 55 15.20 -1.31 12.42
N ASN A 56 14.00 -1.56 11.93
CA ASN A 56 13.07 -2.47 12.59
C ASN A 56 13.41 -3.93 12.22
N PRO A 57 13.74 -4.82 13.16
CA PRO A 57 14.09 -6.22 12.88
C PRO A 57 13.04 -6.95 12.03
N LEU A 58 11.76 -6.64 12.23
CA LEU A 58 10.64 -7.26 11.50
C LEU A 58 10.68 -7.00 9.99
N LYS A 59 11.38 -5.97 9.54
CA LYS A 59 11.49 -5.59 8.12
C LYS A 59 12.70 -6.25 7.43
N PHE A 60 13.62 -6.83 8.19
CA PHE A 60 14.94 -7.26 7.69
C PHE A 60 15.34 -8.69 8.08
N SER A 61 14.67 -9.31 9.04
CA SER A 61 14.92 -10.70 9.42
C SER A 61 14.39 -11.68 8.37
N ALA A 62 15.13 -12.78 8.13
CA ALA A 62 14.71 -13.82 7.20
C ALA A 62 13.70 -14.78 7.84
N THR A 63 13.73 -14.92 9.18
CA THR A 63 12.80 -15.77 9.93
C THR A 63 12.22 -15.05 11.16
N PRO A 64 11.05 -15.47 11.67
CA PRO A 64 10.53 -14.95 12.93
C PRO A 64 11.43 -15.25 14.12
N ALA A 65 12.11 -16.40 14.12
CA ALA A 65 13.04 -16.75 15.19
C ALA A 65 14.19 -15.75 15.27
N GLU A 66 14.75 -15.34 14.12
CA GLU A 66 15.74 -14.27 14.03
C GLU A 66 15.18 -12.92 14.48
N ALA A 67 13.97 -12.56 14.04
CA ALA A 67 13.32 -11.31 14.43
C ALA A 67 13.11 -11.25 15.95
N ILE A 68 12.59 -12.33 16.54
CA ILE A 68 12.36 -12.45 17.99
C ILE A 68 13.68 -12.38 18.73
N ALA A 69 14.71 -13.09 18.28
CA ALA A 69 16.03 -13.03 18.89
C ALA A 69 16.61 -11.61 18.83
N ALA A 70 16.45 -10.89 17.71
CA ALA A 70 16.89 -9.51 17.56
C ALA A 70 16.10 -8.51 18.44
N ILE A 71 14.81 -8.79 18.69
CA ILE A 71 13.96 -7.98 19.57
C ILE A 71 14.30 -8.21 21.06
N LEU A 72 14.63 -9.45 21.44
CA LEU A 72 14.85 -9.87 22.83
C LEU A 72 16.31 -9.72 23.32
N ASN A 73 17.30 -9.86 22.43
CA ASN A 73 18.70 -9.74 22.81
C ASN A 73 19.10 -8.28 23.10
N PRO A 74 20.14 -8.05 23.93
CA PRO A 74 20.69 -6.72 24.17
C PRO A 74 20.97 -6.00 22.84
N PRO A 75 20.56 -4.74 22.70
CA PRO A 75 20.42 -4.11 21.40
C PRO A 75 21.77 -3.91 20.72
N LEU A 76 21.86 -4.33 19.46
CA LEU A 76 22.77 -3.67 18.52
C LEU A 76 22.31 -2.20 18.38
N PRO A 77 23.22 -1.20 18.40
CA PRO A 77 22.86 0.23 18.44
C PRO A 77 21.94 0.74 17.31
N ALA A 78 21.77 -0.04 16.23
CA ALA A 78 21.05 0.34 15.03
C ALA A 78 19.62 -0.23 14.92
N PHE A 79 19.08 -0.94 15.91
CA PHE A 79 17.76 -1.57 15.81
C PHE A 79 16.73 -1.09 16.85
N ALA A 80 15.46 -0.99 16.44
CA ALA A 80 14.33 -0.74 17.33
C ALA A 80 14.14 -1.90 18.33
N LYS A 81 13.72 -1.61 19.56
CA LYS A 81 13.79 -2.54 20.71
C LYS A 81 12.42 -3.02 21.15
N GLY A 82 12.32 -4.27 21.62
CA GLY A 82 11.16 -4.76 22.36
C GLY A 82 9.81 -4.40 21.74
N ALA A 83 8.93 -3.81 22.54
CA ALA A 83 7.59 -3.40 22.11
C ALA A 83 7.60 -2.27 21.05
N ASP A 84 8.66 -1.46 20.97
CA ASP A 84 8.72 -0.36 19.99
C ASP A 84 8.86 -0.88 18.56
N ALA A 85 9.60 -1.97 18.35
CA ALA A 85 9.72 -2.63 17.05
C ALA A 85 8.35 -3.16 16.57
N ILE A 86 7.61 -3.79 17.49
CA ILE A 86 6.25 -4.28 17.23
C ILE A 86 5.30 -3.11 16.94
N ALA A 87 5.32 -2.07 17.77
CA ALA A 87 4.47 -0.89 17.62
C ALA A 87 4.74 -0.15 16.30
N GLU A 88 6.00 0.00 15.92
CA GLU A 88 6.38 0.56 14.61
C GLU A 88 5.86 -0.31 13.46
N GLY A 89 5.97 -1.64 13.58
CA GLY A 89 5.41 -2.56 12.59
C GLY A 89 3.90 -2.35 12.40
N PHE A 90 3.14 -2.21 13.48
CA PHE A 90 1.70 -1.93 13.40
C PHE A 90 1.40 -0.54 12.86
N ARG A 91 2.16 0.50 13.25
CA ARG A 91 1.99 1.86 12.67
C ARG A 91 2.20 1.83 11.16
N ASP A 92 3.24 1.18 10.68
CA ASP A 92 3.52 1.00 9.26
C ASP A 92 2.35 0.33 8.51
N LEU A 93 1.71 -0.67 9.12
CA LEU A 93 0.54 -1.34 8.54
C LEU A 93 -0.68 -0.42 8.52
N HIS A 94 -0.91 0.34 9.59
CA HIS A 94 -2.03 1.27 9.66
C HIS A 94 -1.91 2.40 8.64
N GLU A 95 -0.74 3.04 8.55
CA GLU A 95 -0.45 4.06 7.55
C GLU A 95 -0.62 3.51 6.13
N HIS A 96 -0.24 2.26 5.89
CA HIS A 96 -0.41 1.61 4.60
C HIS A 96 -1.87 1.39 4.22
N GLN A 97 -2.71 0.97 5.18
CA GLN A 97 -4.14 0.80 4.95
C GLN A 97 -4.80 2.13 4.57
N ILE A 98 -4.49 3.19 5.32
CA ILE A 98 -4.94 4.54 5.03
C ILE A 98 -4.48 4.98 3.64
N GLY A 99 -3.17 4.91 3.36
CA GLY A 99 -2.62 5.30 2.06
C GLY A 99 -3.24 4.51 0.92
N THR A 100 -3.50 3.22 1.10
CA THR A 100 -4.16 2.39 0.09
C THR A 100 -5.55 2.91 -0.27
N VAL A 101 -6.35 3.33 0.72
CA VAL A 101 -7.67 3.94 0.48
C VAL A 101 -7.53 5.26 -0.30
N GLY A 102 -6.59 6.12 0.11
CA GLY A 102 -6.34 7.40 -0.58
C GLY A 102 -5.87 7.20 -2.03
N GLY A 103 -5.02 6.20 -2.26
CA GLY A 103 -4.57 5.81 -3.60
C GLY A 103 -5.71 5.31 -4.48
N MET A 104 -6.59 4.44 -3.95
CA MET A 104 -7.77 3.96 -4.68
C MET A 104 -8.73 5.10 -5.04
N GLU A 105 -8.99 6.01 -4.09
CA GLU A 105 -9.85 7.18 -4.28
C GLU A 105 -9.32 8.09 -5.40
N GLN A 106 -8.02 8.40 -5.38
CA GLN A 106 -7.38 9.24 -6.40
C GLN A 106 -7.35 8.55 -7.77
N ALA A 107 -7.04 7.25 -7.81
CA ALA A 107 -7.04 6.47 -9.05
C ALA A 107 -8.44 6.42 -9.70
N LEU A 108 -9.49 6.22 -8.91
CA LEU A 108 -10.88 6.23 -9.39
C LEU A 108 -11.27 7.61 -9.93
N ARG A 109 -10.95 8.68 -9.20
CA ARG A 109 -11.20 10.05 -9.67
C ARG A 109 -10.52 10.31 -11.01
N HIS A 110 -9.25 9.97 -11.14
CA HIS A 110 -8.51 10.16 -12.38
C HIS A 110 -9.14 9.42 -13.56
N LEU A 111 -9.59 8.18 -13.35
CA LEU A 111 -10.30 7.42 -14.38
C LEU A 111 -11.58 8.13 -14.84
N LEU A 112 -12.41 8.58 -13.88
CA LEU A 112 -13.65 9.30 -14.18
C LEU A 112 -13.37 10.62 -14.92
N ASP A 113 -12.35 11.37 -14.51
CA ASP A 113 -11.95 12.62 -15.14
C ASP A 113 -11.48 12.40 -16.59
N SER A 114 -10.72 11.33 -16.84
CA SER A 114 -10.22 10.96 -18.17
C SER A 114 -11.34 10.58 -19.15
N LEU A 115 -12.47 10.11 -18.64
CA LEU A 115 -13.66 9.74 -19.40
C LEU A 115 -14.73 10.86 -19.40
N SER A 116 -14.46 11.99 -18.76
CA SER A 116 -15.39 13.12 -18.69
C SER A 116 -15.65 13.71 -20.09
N PRO A 117 -16.84 14.30 -20.33
CA PRO A 117 -17.14 14.96 -21.59
C PRO A 117 -16.10 16.01 -21.97
N ALA A 118 -15.61 16.80 -20.99
CA ALA A 118 -14.59 17.81 -21.22
C ALA A 118 -13.25 17.21 -21.68
N ALA A 119 -12.82 16.09 -21.09
CA ALA A 119 -11.60 15.40 -21.50
C ALA A 119 -11.73 14.80 -22.92
N ILE A 120 -12.87 14.19 -23.24
CA ILE A 120 -13.14 13.67 -24.58
C ILE A 120 -13.19 14.80 -25.61
N GLU A 121 -13.84 15.91 -25.30
CA GLU A 121 -13.89 17.08 -26.17
C GLU A 121 -12.50 17.69 -26.40
N ALA A 122 -11.68 17.82 -25.35
CA ALA A 122 -10.32 18.33 -25.47
C ALA A 122 -9.40 17.41 -26.31
N GLY A 123 -9.56 16.09 -26.19
CA GLY A 123 -8.82 15.11 -26.99
C GLY A 123 -9.31 14.98 -28.44
N THR A 124 -10.55 15.38 -28.72
CA THR A 124 -11.15 15.34 -30.05
C THR A 124 -10.94 16.68 -30.74
N GLY A 125 -9.81 16.84 -31.43
CA GLY A 125 -9.47 18.09 -32.13
C GLY A 125 -10.62 18.62 -33.01
N THR A 126 -10.79 19.94 -33.04
CA THR A 126 -11.90 20.61 -33.75
C THR A 126 -11.74 20.67 -35.28
N GLY A 127 -10.83 19.87 -35.87
CA GLY A 127 -10.43 19.97 -37.27
C GLY A 127 -11.27 19.11 -38.24
N GLY A 128 -11.76 19.75 -39.31
CA GLY A 128 -12.34 19.10 -40.49
C GLY A 128 -13.79 19.48 -40.78
N LEU A 129 -14.19 19.44 -42.07
CA LEU A 129 -15.51 19.83 -42.61
C LEU A 129 -16.72 19.23 -41.86
N GLY A 130 -16.56 18.09 -41.18
CA GLY A 130 -17.60 17.45 -40.37
C GLY A 130 -17.83 18.05 -38.97
N GLY A 131 -17.06 19.05 -38.54
CA GLY A 131 -17.23 19.76 -37.26
C GLY A 131 -18.25 20.90 -37.27
N VAL A 132 -18.73 21.28 -38.46
CA VAL A 132 -19.58 22.47 -38.69
C VAL A 132 -21.08 22.14 -38.58
N LEU A 133 -21.46 20.85 -38.69
CA LEU A 133 -22.84 20.39 -38.53
C LEU A 133 -23.09 19.83 -37.11
N PRO A 134 -24.14 20.27 -36.39
CA PRO A 134 -24.42 19.85 -35.00
C PRO A 134 -24.51 18.33 -34.79
N GLY A 135 -24.94 17.57 -35.80
CA GLY A 135 -25.02 16.10 -35.74
C GLY A 135 -23.67 15.39 -35.92
N GLY A 136 -22.77 15.94 -36.74
CA GLY A 136 -21.46 15.33 -37.01
C GLY A 136 -20.51 15.41 -35.83
N ARG A 137 -20.60 16.49 -35.03
CA ARG A 137 -19.79 16.67 -33.83
C ARG A 137 -20.13 15.64 -32.74
N LYS A 138 -21.42 15.39 -32.47
CA LYS A 138 -21.84 14.41 -31.45
C LYS A 138 -21.41 12.99 -31.82
N ALA A 139 -21.57 12.59 -33.09
CA ALA A 139 -21.11 11.28 -33.56
C ALA A 139 -19.60 11.12 -33.37
N LYS A 140 -18.80 12.11 -33.77
CA LYS A 140 -17.34 12.09 -33.55
C LYS A 140 -16.94 11.99 -32.08
N LEU A 141 -17.62 12.71 -31.19
CA LEU A 141 -17.35 12.65 -29.75
C LEU A 141 -17.69 11.27 -29.17
N TRP A 142 -18.76 10.64 -29.66
CA TRP A 142 -19.11 9.27 -29.28
C TRP A 142 -18.06 8.27 -29.74
N ASP A 143 -17.61 8.36 -30.99
CA ASP A 143 -16.55 7.50 -31.52
C ASP A 143 -15.25 7.66 -30.73
N ALA A 144 -14.90 8.90 -30.37
CA ALA A 144 -13.74 9.21 -29.53
C ALA A 144 -13.87 8.60 -28.11
N TYR A 145 -15.05 8.72 -27.49
CA TYR A 145 -15.34 8.09 -26.21
C TYR A 145 -15.20 6.57 -26.27
N VAL A 146 -15.82 5.91 -27.25
CA VAL A 146 -15.74 4.44 -27.43
C VAL A 146 -14.29 4.00 -27.61
N ALA A 147 -13.51 4.74 -28.41
CA ALA A 147 -12.09 4.46 -28.61
C ALA A 147 -11.28 4.62 -27.31
N GLN A 148 -11.53 5.68 -26.54
CA GLN A 148 -10.85 5.90 -25.25
C GLN A 148 -11.21 4.84 -24.22
N HIS A 149 -12.50 4.50 -24.10
CA HIS A 149 -12.96 3.43 -23.21
C HIS A 149 -12.31 2.10 -23.57
N ARG A 150 -12.29 1.73 -24.86
CA ARG A 150 -11.65 0.48 -25.32
C ARG A 150 -10.17 0.43 -24.96
N ARG A 151 -9.41 1.49 -25.27
CA ARG A 151 -7.99 1.59 -24.89
C ARG A 151 -7.80 1.42 -23.39
N THR A 152 -8.61 2.13 -22.60
CA THR A 152 -8.53 2.07 -21.13
C THR A 152 -8.83 0.67 -20.60
N ALA A 153 -9.85 -0.01 -21.14
CA ALA A 153 -10.21 -1.37 -20.76
C ALA A 153 -9.13 -2.39 -21.17
N GLU A 154 -8.55 -2.26 -22.38
CA GLU A 154 -7.44 -3.11 -22.86
C GLU A 154 -6.19 -2.91 -22.00
N THR A 155 -5.79 -1.66 -21.73
CA THR A 155 -4.67 -1.35 -20.83
C THR A 155 -4.94 -1.87 -19.43
N ALA A 156 -6.15 -1.72 -18.88
CA ALA A 156 -6.51 -2.24 -17.57
C ALA A 156 -6.38 -3.77 -17.50
N SER A 157 -6.82 -4.49 -18.54
CA SER A 157 -6.73 -5.95 -18.61
C SER A 157 -5.29 -6.45 -18.73
N ASN A 158 -4.42 -5.70 -19.42
CA ASN A 158 -3.04 -6.11 -19.67
C ASN A 158 -2.08 -5.66 -18.55
N ASN A 159 -2.24 -4.42 -18.08
CA ASN A 159 -1.41 -3.80 -17.07
C ASN A 159 -2.17 -2.68 -16.35
N ILE A 160 -2.92 -3.07 -15.31
CA ILE A 160 -3.71 -2.17 -14.47
C ILE A 160 -2.89 -1.01 -13.88
N ARG A 161 -1.57 -1.18 -13.74
CA ARG A 161 -0.66 -0.15 -13.20
C ARG A 161 -0.44 0.99 -14.18
N GLU A 162 -0.54 0.77 -15.48
CA GLU A 162 -0.45 1.86 -16.46
C GLU A 162 -1.65 2.79 -16.34
N VAL A 163 -2.82 2.25 -15.98
CA VAL A 163 -4.05 3.04 -15.79
C VAL A 163 -4.05 3.75 -14.45
N PHE A 164 -3.64 3.07 -13.37
CA PHE A 164 -3.84 3.57 -12.00
C PHE A 164 -2.56 3.94 -11.25
N GLY A 165 -1.38 3.46 -11.66
CA GLY A 165 -0.15 3.54 -10.88
C GLY A 165 0.23 4.95 -10.42
N PRO A 166 0.34 5.93 -11.33
CA PRO A 166 0.71 7.31 -10.96
C PRO A 166 -0.29 7.94 -10.00
N SER A 167 -1.59 7.89 -10.32
CA SER A 167 -2.65 8.47 -9.50
C SER A 167 -2.81 7.75 -8.15
N PHE A 168 -2.61 6.44 -8.13
CA PHE A 168 -2.59 5.66 -6.89
C PHE A 168 -1.44 6.08 -5.98
N ALA A 169 -0.22 6.20 -6.50
CA ALA A 169 0.94 6.61 -5.72
C ALA A 169 0.79 8.03 -5.16
N GLU A 170 0.21 8.95 -5.95
CA GLU A 170 -0.09 10.32 -5.52
C GLU A 170 -1.10 10.35 -4.37
N GLY A 171 -2.25 9.66 -4.53
CA GLY A 171 -3.28 9.59 -3.50
C GLY A 171 -2.78 8.89 -2.22
N TYR A 172 -1.92 7.88 -2.40
CA TYR A 172 -1.33 7.11 -1.31
C TYR A 172 -0.47 7.97 -0.39
N GLY A 173 0.38 8.83 -0.95
CA GLY A 173 1.20 9.76 -0.16
C GLY A 173 0.36 10.83 0.53
N ARG A 174 -0.61 11.41 -0.18
CA ARG A 174 -1.40 12.55 0.28
C ARG A 174 -2.24 12.25 1.53
N LEU A 175 -2.86 11.07 1.62
CA LEU A 175 -3.72 10.75 2.76
C LEU A 175 -2.92 10.40 4.02
N LYS A 176 -1.70 9.84 3.84
CA LYS A 176 -0.77 9.61 4.94
C LYS A 176 -0.39 10.92 5.65
N ASP A 177 -0.25 12.03 4.92
CA ASP A 177 0.17 13.31 5.50
C ASP A 177 -0.95 14.09 6.23
N ARG A 178 -2.21 13.62 6.16
CA ARG A 178 -3.38 14.29 6.77
C ARG A 178 -3.78 13.74 8.14
N ILE A 179 -3.19 12.62 8.58
CA ILE A 179 -3.56 11.88 9.80
C ILE A 179 -2.29 11.74 10.66
#